data_AF-A0A397DQM9-F1
#
_entry.id   AF-A0A397DQM9-F1
#
_cell.length_a   1.000
_cell.length_b   1.000
_cell.length_c   1.000
_cell.angle_alpha   90.00
_cell.angle_beta   90.00
_cell.angle_gamma   90.00
#
_symmetry.space_group_name_H-M   'P 1'
#
loop_
_entity.id
_entity.type
_entity.pdbx_description
1 polymer ?
#
loop_
_entity_poly.entity_id
_entity_poly.type
_entity_poly.pdbx_seq_one_letter_code
_entity_poly.pdbx_strand_id
1 'polypeptide(L)'
;MEWRGRYEQAVADKAALEQQVVMAASSSDGSRHVLDVDISGNDVAKLKMEFALYRKRAMQVVDLKDKELQTCRIPGTAGLRRMSSSNSLNGFETSSHAPTTNEYLKNIVIKYMSTDQDEVKEHMEKAIATVLNFSSAEVKHIQDKRKGGAAGGWGLW
;
A
#
# COMPACT_ATOMS: atom_id res chain seq x y z
N MET A 1 5.73 9.98 57.74
CA MET A 1 4.52 10.84 57.77
C MET A 1 4.22 11.53 56.44
N GLU A 2 5.01 11.32 55.38
CA GLU A 2 4.86 12.03 54.09
C GLU A 2 3.60 11.67 53.29
N TRP A 3 3.06 10.46 53.49
CA TRP A 3 1.92 9.97 52.71
C TRP A 3 0.64 10.77 52.98
N ARG A 4 0.50 11.33 54.19
CA ARG A 4 -0.64 12.18 54.54
C ARG A 4 -0.58 13.54 53.84
N GLY A 5 0.59 14.20 53.86
CA GLY A 5 0.76 15.48 53.15
C GLY A 5 0.57 15.33 51.64
N ARG A 6 1.07 14.23 51.05
CA ARG A 6 0.82 13.93 49.63
C ARG A 6 -0.66 13.66 49.32
N TYR A 7 -1.37 12.97 50.21
CA TYR A 7 -2.79 12.70 50.06
C TYR A 7 -3.61 13.99 50.18
N GLU A 8 -3.32 14.82 51.17
CA GLU A 8 -3.97 16.12 51.35
C GLU A 8 -3.73 17.05 50.15
N GLN A 9 -2.50 17.07 49.61
CA GLN A 9 -2.21 17.81 48.39
C GLN A 9 -3.01 17.30 47.18
N ALA A 10 -3.04 15.98 46.97
CA ALA A 10 -3.80 15.39 45.87
C ALA A 10 -5.31 15.65 45.98
N VAL A 11 -5.85 15.68 47.21
CA VAL A 11 -7.25 16.02 47.47
C VAL A 11 -7.52 17.50 47.18
N ALA A 12 -6.62 18.40 47.59
CA ALA A 12 -6.72 19.82 47.30
C ALA A 12 -6.65 20.12 45.80
N ASP A 13 -5.71 19.49 45.09
CA ASP A 13 -5.54 19.66 43.64
C ASP A 13 -6.77 19.13 42.88
N LYS A 14 -7.31 17.98 43.30
CA LYS A 14 -8.55 17.42 42.75
C LYS A 14 -9.73 18.38 42.94
N ALA A 15 -9.90 18.93 44.14
CA ALA A 15 -10.98 19.87 44.43
C ALA A 15 -10.86 21.17 43.60
N ALA A 16 -9.64 21.66 43.38
CA ALA A 16 -9.38 22.82 42.56
C ALA A 16 -9.70 22.56 41.07
N LEU A 17 -9.31 21.40 40.54
CA LEU A 17 -9.62 21.00 39.17
C LEU A 17 -11.12 20.81 38.96
N GLU A 18 -11.82 20.19 39.92
CA GLU A 18 -13.28 20.06 39.85
C GLU A 18 -13.98 21.42 39.85
N GLN A 19 -13.53 22.37 40.68
CA GLN A 19 -14.06 23.74 40.64
C GLN A 19 -13.77 24.44 39.31
N GLN A 20 -12.57 24.25 38.73
CA GLN A 20 -12.21 24.84 37.45
C GLN A 20 -13.06 24.28 36.29
N VAL A 21 -13.35 22.97 36.30
CA VAL A 21 -14.24 22.33 35.31
C VAL A 21 -15.67 22.86 35.45
N VAL A 22 -16.19 23.00 36.68
CA VAL A 22 -17.53 23.54 36.92
C VAL A 22 -17.64 25.02 36.51
N MET A 23 -16.61 25.83 36.79
CA MET A 23 -16.55 27.22 36.34
C MET A 23 -16.43 27.33 34.82
N ALA A 24 -15.59 26.50 34.18
CA ALA A 24 -15.46 26.46 32.73
C ALA A 24 -16.75 26.00 32.04
N ALA A 25 -17.45 25.02 32.62
CA ALA A 25 -18.75 24.56 32.13
C ALA A 25 -19.85 25.62 32.32
N SER A 26 -19.82 26.38 33.42
CA SER A 26 -20.78 27.46 33.68
C SER A 26 -20.49 28.73 32.87
N SER A 27 -19.23 28.94 32.46
CA SER A 27 -18.80 30.08 31.64
C SER A 27 -18.92 29.81 30.13
N SER A 28 -19.27 28.58 29.73
CA SER A 28 -19.22 28.15 28.34
C SER A 28 -20.53 27.54 27.87
N ASP A 29 -21.47 28.43 27.54
CA ASP A 29 -22.46 28.18 26.47
C ASP A 29 -21.77 28.14 25.07
N GLY A 30 -20.43 28.17 25.02
CA GLY A 30 -19.61 28.04 23.81
C GLY A 30 -18.91 26.69 23.64
N SER A 31 -19.00 25.77 24.62
CA SER A 31 -18.23 24.51 24.60
C SER A 31 -19.00 23.34 23.95
N ARG A 32 -19.77 23.63 22.89
CA ARG A 32 -20.25 22.61 21.94
C ARG A 32 -19.55 22.69 20.58
N HIS A 33 -18.54 23.54 20.44
CA HIS A 33 -17.77 23.74 19.21
C HIS A 33 -16.36 23.11 19.27
N VAL A 34 -16.23 21.88 19.79
CA VAL A 34 -14.96 21.12 19.71
C VAL A 34 -15.13 19.81 18.93
N LEU A 35 -16.38 19.42 18.62
CA LEU A 35 -16.69 18.28 17.75
C LEU A 35 -17.44 18.68 16.46
N ASP A 36 -17.85 19.94 16.35
CA ASP A 36 -18.42 20.47 15.11
C ASP A 36 -17.25 21.00 14.28
N VAL A 37 -16.61 20.12 13.52
CA VAL A 37 -15.86 20.57 12.35
C VAL A 37 -16.93 21.21 11.47
N ASP A 38 -16.89 22.54 11.36
CA ASP A 38 -17.82 23.34 10.59
C ASP A 38 -17.64 23.00 9.09
N ILE A 39 -18.20 21.85 8.67
CA ILE A 39 -18.20 21.42 7.27
C ILE A 39 -19.18 22.36 6.59
N SER A 40 -18.64 23.42 5.97
CA SER A 40 -19.44 24.38 5.24
C SER A 40 -20.32 23.66 4.22
N GLY A 41 -21.56 24.12 4.00
CA GLY A 41 -22.46 23.54 3.01
C GLY A 41 -21.83 23.45 1.61
N ASN A 42 -20.85 24.31 1.33
CA ASN A 42 -20.02 24.28 0.13
C ASN A 42 -19.10 23.04 0.06
N ASP A 43 -18.49 22.64 1.18
CA ASP A 43 -17.63 21.45 1.26
C ASP A 43 -18.43 20.17 1.09
N VAL A 44 -19.65 20.13 1.65
CA VAL A 44 -20.59 19.02 1.42
C VAL A 44 -20.98 18.94 -0.05
N ALA A 45 -21.27 20.07 -0.70
CA ALA A 45 -21.63 20.10 -2.12
C ALA A 45 -20.46 19.64 -3.01
N LYS A 46 -19.24 20.10 -2.71
CA LYS A 46 -18.02 19.67 -3.38
C LYS A 46 -17.79 18.17 -3.19
N LEU A 47 -17.92 17.66 -1.97
CA LEU A 47 -17.74 16.24 -1.66
C LEU A 47 -18.78 15.36 -2.39
N LYS A 48 -20.05 15.78 -2.43
CA LYS A 48 -21.10 15.10 -3.20
C LYS A 48 -20.78 15.06 -4.70
N MET A 49 -20.24 16.14 -5.24
CA MET A 49 -19.84 16.22 -6.65
C MET A 49 -18.64 15.31 -6.94
N GLU A 50 -17.62 15.33 -6.09
CA GLU A 50 -16.47 14.41 -6.20
C GLU A 50 -16.93 12.94 -6.10
N PHE A 51 -17.82 12.62 -5.17
CA PHE A 51 -18.37 11.28 -5.04
C PHE A 51 -19.16 10.84 -6.29
N ALA A 52 -19.97 11.74 -6.87
CA ALA A 52 -20.68 11.46 -8.11
C ALA A 52 -19.73 11.18 -9.28
N LEU A 53 -18.64 11.95 -9.39
CA LEU A 53 -17.59 11.74 -10.39
C LEU A 53 -16.86 10.41 -10.18
N TYR A 54 -16.48 10.09 -8.95
CA TYR A 54 -15.84 8.82 -8.61
C TYR A 54 -16.75 7.63 -8.92
N ARG A 55 -18.02 7.69 -8.51
CA ARG A 55 -19.02 6.65 -8.82
C ARG A 55 -19.17 6.45 -10.32
N LYS A 56 -19.30 7.54 -11.09
CA LYS A 56 -19.41 7.49 -12.55
C LYS A 56 -18.18 6.83 -13.18
N ARG A 57 -16.97 7.22 -12.77
CA ARG A 57 -15.72 6.64 -13.29
C ARG A 57 -15.58 5.16 -12.92
N ALA A 58 -15.90 4.79 -11.68
CA ALA A 58 -15.87 3.40 -11.23
C ALA A 58 -16.83 2.52 -12.04
N MET A 59 -18.07 3.00 -12.27
CA MET A 59 -19.03 2.30 -13.14
C MET A 59 -18.50 2.13 -14.56
N GLN A 60 -17.87 3.17 -15.13
CA GLN A 60 -17.27 3.06 -16.47
C GLN A 60 -16.13 2.03 -16.53
N VAL A 61 -15.33 1.90 -15.47
CA VAL A 61 -14.27 0.88 -15.39
C VAL A 61 -14.88 -0.52 -15.34
N VAL A 62 -15.93 -0.73 -14.54
CA VAL A 62 -16.65 -2.00 -14.48
C VAL A 62 -17.29 -2.32 -15.83
N ASP A 63 -18.02 -1.37 -16.44
CA ASP A 63 -18.65 -1.55 -17.76
C ASP A 63 -17.63 -1.87 -18.86
N LEU A 64 -16.46 -1.23 -18.84
CA LEU A 64 -15.37 -1.52 -19.77
C LEU A 64 -14.82 -2.94 -19.55
N LYS A 65 -14.65 -3.36 -18.30
CA LYS A 65 -14.19 -4.71 -17.97
C LYS A 65 -15.22 -5.77 -18.34
N ASP A 66 -16.50 -5.52 -18.13
CA ASP A 66 -17.58 -6.42 -18.54
C ASP A 66 -17.68 -6.52 -20.06
N LYS A 67 -17.50 -5.41 -20.79
CA LYS A 67 -17.42 -5.43 -22.26
C LYS A 67 -16.19 -6.17 -22.77
N GLU A 68 -15.03 -6.02 -22.12
CA GLU A 68 -13.80 -6.76 -22.46
C GLU A 68 -14.00 -8.27 -22.23
N LEU A 69 -14.60 -8.64 -21.10
CA LEU A 69 -14.95 -10.04 -20.80
C LEU A 69 -15.97 -10.59 -21.79
N GLN A 70 -16.99 -9.83 -22.18
CA GLN A 70 -17.98 -10.23 -23.18
C GLN A 70 -17.37 -10.36 -24.58
N THR A 71 -16.42 -9.48 -24.95
CA THR A 71 -15.70 -9.56 -26.22
C THR A 71 -14.78 -10.78 -26.27
N CYS A 72 -14.24 -11.21 -25.14
CA CYS A 72 -13.52 -12.49 -25.00
C CYS A 72 -14.44 -13.71 -24.89
N ARG A 73 -15.76 -13.53 -24.77
CA ARG A 73 -16.75 -14.61 -24.59
C ARG A 73 -17.41 -15.05 -25.89
N ILE A 74 -16.72 -14.95 -27.03
CA ILE A 74 -17.13 -15.68 -28.23
C ILE A 74 -17.14 -17.17 -27.87
N PRO A 75 -18.28 -17.86 -27.95
CA PRO A 75 -18.39 -19.24 -27.50
C PRO A 75 -17.77 -20.13 -28.58
N GLY A 76 -16.49 -20.44 -28.42
CA GLY A 76 -15.82 -21.33 -29.35
C GLY A 76 -14.35 -21.44 -29.03
N THR A 77 -13.96 -22.65 -28.63
CA THR A 77 -12.59 -23.14 -28.49
C THR A 77 -11.91 -22.85 -27.16
N ALA A 78 -11.70 -23.97 -26.46
CA ALA A 78 -10.89 -24.10 -25.27
C ALA A 78 -9.47 -23.58 -25.48
N GLY A 79 -8.94 -22.94 -24.44
CA GLY A 79 -7.52 -22.88 -24.12
C GLY A 79 -6.57 -22.43 -25.24
N LEU A 80 -6.33 -21.12 -25.37
CA LEU A 80 -5.03 -20.66 -25.87
C LEU A 80 -4.74 -19.20 -25.48
N ARG A 81 -3.64 -19.04 -24.74
CA ARG A 81 -2.76 -17.87 -24.56
C ARG A 81 -3.20 -16.56 -25.25
N ARG A 82 -3.21 -15.46 -24.48
CA ARG A 82 -2.82 -14.16 -25.05
C ARG A 82 -1.87 -13.43 -24.12
N MET A 83 -0.59 -13.63 -24.42
CA MET A 83 0.51 -12.75 -24.06
C MET A 83 0.61 -11.70 -25.17
N SER A 84 0.47 -10.42 -24.83
CA SER A 84 1.28 -9.29 -25.34
C SER A 84 0.77 -7.96 -24.80
N SER A 85 1.71 -7.23 -24.22
CA SER A 85 1.67 -5.85 -23.73
C SER A 85 1.26 -4.83 -24.79
N SER A 86 0.67 -3.70 -24.38
CA SER A 86 1.19 -2.33 -24.66
C SER A 86 0.26 -1.22 -24.12
N ASN A 87 0.81 -0.46 -23.17
CA ASN A 87 0.76 0.99 -22.91
C ASN A 87 -0.56 1.79 -22.71
N SER A 88 -0.59 2.45 -21.54
CA SER A 88 -0.97 3.88 -21.31
C SER A 88 -2.16 4.13 -20.38
N LEU A 89 -2.02 3.91 -19.08
CA LEU A 89 -2.82 4.61 -18.05
C LEU A 89 -2.00 4.80 -16.75
N ASN A 90 -1.05 5.76 -16.79
CA ASN A 90 -0.45 6.39 -15.61
C ASN A 90 -1.51 7.25 -14.90
N GLY A 91 -2.43 6.61 -14.16
CA GLY A 91 -3.59 7.31 -13.58
C GLY A 91 -3.97 6.87 -12.17
N PHE A 92 -3.07 6.22 -11.43
CA PHE A 92 -3.30 5.88 -10.04
C PHE A 92 -1.96 5.83 -9.31
N GLU A 93 -1.51 7.00 -8.84
CA GLU A 93 -0.50 7.07 -7.80
C GLU A 93 -1.11 6.51 -6.51
N THR A 94 -1.13 5.18 -6.39
CA THR A 94 -1.11 4.54 -5.08
C THR A 94 0.14 5.05 -4.39
N SER A 95 -0.03 5.72 -3.24
CA SER A 95 1.00 6.00 -2.23
C SER A 95 2.44 5.74 -2.69
N SER A 96 3.21 6.81 -2.93
CA SER A 96 4.61 6.85 -3.41
C SER A 96 5.62 5.91 -2.71
N HIS A 97 5.20 5.12 -1.71
CA HIS A 97 6.02 4.22 -0.92
C HIS A 97 5.46 2.80 -0.78
N ALA A 98 4.37 2.44 -1.47
CA ALA A 98 3.99 1.03 -1.57
C ALA A 98 4.81 0.42 -2.72
N PRO A 99 5.83 -0.42 -2.45
CA PRO A 99 6.61 -1.02 -3.53
C PRO A 99 5.66 -1.86 -4.36
N THR A 100 5.37 -1.39 -5.57
CA THR A 100 4.69 -2.23 -6.55
C THR A 100 5.56 -3.47 -6.76
N THR A 101 4.97 -4.61 -7.11
CA THR A 101 5.74 -5.81 -7.43
C THR A 101 6.86 -5.53 -8.44
N ASN A 102 6.64 -4.57 -9.36
CA ASN A 102 7.63 -4.11 -10.33
C ASN A 102 8.81 -3.34 -9.70
N GLU A 103 8.54 -2.46 -8.73
CA GLU A 103 9.56 -1.71 -8.01
C GLU A 103 10.41 -2.62 -7.12
N TYR A 104 9.76 -3.56 -6.40
CA TYR A 104 10.48 -4.59 -5.64
C TYR A 104 11.38 -5.43 -6.54
N LEU A 105 10.85 -5.88 -7.69
CA LEU A 105 11.60 -6.68 -8.65
C LEU A 105 12.81 -5.92 -9.22
N LYS A 106 12.67 -4.63 -9.53
CA LYS A 106 13.80 -3.78 -9.95
C LYS A 106 14.89 -3.74 -8.88
N ASN A 107 14.52 -3.53 -7.62
CA ASN A 107 15.48 -3.42 -6.51
C ASN A 107 16.27 -4.72 -6.30
N ILE A 108 15.62 -5.88 -6.33
CA ILE A 108 16.31 -7.17 -6.16
C ILE A 108 17.19 -7.53 -7.36
N VAL A 109 16.79 -7.18 -8.59
CA VAL A 109 17.59 -7.41 -9.80
C VAL A 109 18.83 -6.53 -9.81
N ILE A 110 18.71 -5.24 -9.46
CA ILE A 110 19.87 -4.35 -9.32
C ILE A 110 20.84 -4.92 -8.30
N LYS A 111 20.34 -5.36 -7.13
CA LYS A 111 21.18 -5.97 -6.09
C LYS A 111 21.87 -7.25 -6.56
N TYR A 112 21.17 -8.09 -7.34
CA TYR A 112 21.74 -9.31 -7.93
C TYR A 112 22.87 -9.03 -8.91
N MET A 113 22.69 -8.03 -9.79
CA MET A 113 23.68 -7.65 -10.80
C MET A 113 24.91 -6.95 -10.20
N SER A 114 24.74 -6.27 -9.07
CA SER A 114 25.78 -5.42 -8.47
C SER A 114 26.57 -6.08 -7.34
N THR A 115 26.16 -7.27 -6.88
CA THR A 115 26.82 -7.97 -5.77
C THR A 115 27.81 -8.99 -6.30
N ASP A 116 28.98 -9.10 -5.67
CA ASP A 116 29.96 -10.16 -5.96
C ASP A 116 29.82 -11.38 -5.03
N GLN A 117 29.03 -11.24 -3.96
CA GLN A 117 28.81 -12.29 -2.96
C GLN A 117 27.83 -13.35 -3.48
N ASP A 118 28.31 -14.60 -3.61
CA ASP A 118 27.51 -15.72 -4.12
C ASP A 118 26.31 -16.07 -3.24
N GLU A 119 26.43 -15.94 -1.92
CA GLU A 119 25.32 -16.16 -0.99
C GLU A 119 24.19 -15.14 -1.22
N VAL A 120 24.55 -13.87 -1.46
CA VAL A 120 23.58 -12.81 -1.77
C VAL A 120 22.94 -13.07 -3.14
N LYS A 121 23.72 -13.53 -4.13
CA LYS A 121 23.20 -13.90 -5.45
C LYS A 121 22.13 -14.98 -5.35
N GLU A 122 22.41 -16.05 -4.60
CA GLU A 122 21.46 -17.15 -4.37
C GLU A 122 20.17 -16.65 -3.71
N HIS A 123 20.27 -15.77 -2.71
CA HIS A 123 19.10 -15.18 -2.07
C HIS A 123 18.27 -14.31 -3.03
N MET A 124 18.92 -13.52 -3.89
CA MET A 124 18.21 -12.70 -4.88
C MET A 124 17.56 -13.58 -5.96
N GLU A 125 18.23 -14.63 -6.43
CA GLU A 125 17.66 -15.62 -7.38
C GLU A 125 16.39 -16.25 -6.83
N LYS A 126 16.40 -16.65 -5.55
CA LYS A 126 15.24 -17.23 -4.87
C LYS A 126 14.08 -16.24 -4.76
N ALA A 127 14.37 -14.97 -4.46
CA ALA A 127 13.36 -13.91 -4.42
C ALA A 127 12.76 -13.65 -5.81
N ILE A 128 13.59 -13.54 -6.85
CA ILE A 128 13.17 -13.34 -8.24
C ILE A 128 12.28 -14.51 -8.70
N ALA A 129 12.71 -15.75 -8.46
CA ALA A 129 11.97 -16.95 -8.82
C ALA A 129 10.58 -16.99 -8.17
N THR A 130 10.48 -16.52 -6.93
CA THR A 130 9.22 -16.45 -6.19
C THR A 130 8.28 -15.39 -6.77
N VAL A 131 8.81 -14.20 -7.05
CA VAL A 131 8.04 -13.07 -7.63
C VAL A 131 7.55 -13.37 -9.04
N LEU A 132 8.37 -14.09 -9.84
CA LEU A 132 8.06 -14.44 -11.23
C LEU A 132 7.42 -15.81 -11.38
N ASN A 133 7.10 -16.50 -10.28
CA ASN A 133 6.47 -17.81 -10.26
C ASN A 133 7.20 -18.87 -11.12
N PHE A 134 8.52 -18.94 -11.00
CA PHE A 134 9.31 -19.96 -11.70
C PHE A 134 8.87 -21.36 -11.26
N SER A 135 8.79 -22.26 -12.23
CA SER A 135 8.58 -23.68 -11.99
C SER A 135 9.80 -24.30 -11.30
N SER A 136 9.58 -25.44 -10.62
CA SER A 136 10.67 -26.18 -9.97
C SER A 136 11.76 -26.62 -10.97
N ALA A 137 11.42 -26.83 -12.24
CA ALA A 137 12.37 -27.17 -13.29
C ALA A 137 13.28 -25.97 -13.66
N GLU A 138 12.71 -24.76 -13.76
CA GLU A 138 13.47 -23.53 -14.03
C GLU A 138 14.39 -23.18 -12.87
N VAL A 139 13.90 -23.31 -11.63
CA VAL A 139 14.72 -23.09 -10.42
C VAL A 139 15.88 -24.09 -10.36
N LYS A 140 15.62 -25.37 -10.67
CA LYS A 140 16.67 -26.40 -10.71
C LYS A 140 17.71 -26.08 -11.78
N HIS A 141 17.29 -25.65 -12.97
CA HIS A 141 18.22 -25.25 -14.04
C HIS A 141 19.16 -24.13 -13.62
N ILE A 142 18.64 -23.11 -12.91
CA ILE A 142 19.44 -21.99 -12.39
C ILE A 142 20.44 -22.48 -11.32
N GLN A 143 19.99 -23.33 -10.39
CA GLN A 143 20.85 -23.91 -9.35
C GLN A 143 21.94 -24.80 -9.94
N ASP A 144 21.62 -25.61 -10.94
CA ASP A 144 22.56 -26.49 -11.63
C ASP A 144 23.59 -25.67 -12.41
N LYS A 145 23.17 -24.58 -13.09
CA LYS A 145 24.09 -23.66 -13.77
C LYS A 145 25.06 -22.98 -12.80
N ARG A 146 24.59 -22.60 -11.61
CA ARG A 146 25.44 -22.02 -10.56
C ARG A 146 26.45 -23.03 -10.00
N LYS A 147 26.02 -24.27 -9.74
CA LYS A 147 26.90 -25.36 -9.25
C LYS A 147 27.87 -25.87 -10.31
N GLY A 148 27.49 -25.78 -11.59
CA GLY A 148 28.22 -26.32 -12.73
C GLY A 148 29.40 -25.47 -13.21
N GLY A 149 29.59 -24.24 -12.73
CA GLY A 149 30.78 -23.49 -13.09
C GLY A 149 30.81 -22.03 -12.68
N ALA A 150 31.72 -21.73 -11.74
CA ALA A 150 32.43 -20.47 -11.60
C ALA A 150 33.37 -20.17 -12.80
N ALA A 151 32.98 -20.55 -14.02
CA ALA A 151 33.77 -20.45 -15.26
C ALA A 151 32.99 -19.82 -16.43
N GLY A 152 31.93 -19.09 -16.11
CA GLY A 152 31.13 -18.35 -17.07
C GLY A 152 30.53 -17.16 -16.35
N GLY A 153 31.40 -16.23 -15.93
CA GLY A 153 30.96 -14.89 -15.62
C GLY A 153 29.99 -14.44 -16.72
N TRP A 154 28.95 -13.71 -16.34
CA TRP A 154 28.08 -13.01 -17.28
C TRP A 154 28.95 -11.99 -18.03
N GLY A 155 29.73 -12.50 -18.97
CA GLY A 155 30.69 -11.77 -19.75
C GLY A 155 29.93 -10.97 -20.78
N LEU A 156 30.18 -9.66 -20.73
CA LEU A 156 29.83 -8.66 -21.73
C LEU A 156 28.34 -8.56 -22.05
N TRP A 157 27.64 -7.67 -21.35
CA TRP A 157 26.94 -6.53 -21.96
C TRP A 157 27.00 -5.33 -21.03
#